data_AF-A0A1G2ELX5-F1
#
_entry.id   AF-A0A1G2ELX5-F1
#
_cell.length_a   1.000
_cell.length_b   1.000
_cell.length_c   1.000
_cell.angle_alpha   90.00
_cell.angle_beta   90.00
_cell.angle_gamma   90.00
#
_symmetry.space_group_name_H-M   'P 1'
#
loop_
_entity.id
_entity.type
_entity.pdbx_description
1 polymer ?
#
loop_
_entity_poly.entity_id
_entity_poly.type
_entity_poly.pdbx_seq_one_letter_code
_entity_poly.pdbx_strand_id
1 'polypeptide(L)'
;MYRKLLLAVALALVLPAVTLAQANPTITSISPSSVSLGSSATTVTITGTNFVSGSVARLNNVDLQTTFVSGTSLTAVVPAANLTTAGTRTITVVNPGGAASNSVNFTVTTLPDTGLAPQGLNTLAIAGSIALASLLLFLAYKLNWAR
;
A
#
# COMPACT_ATOMS: atom_id res chain seq x y z
N MET A 1 0.96 33.89 64.47
CA MET A 1 1.69 34.57 63.39
C MET A 1 2.38 33.57 62.45
N TYR A 2 1.64 32.65 61.79
CA TYR A 2 2.16 31.77 60.71
C TYR A 2 1.03 31.33 59.75
N ARG A 3 0.09 32.22 59.44
CA ARG A 3 -1.01 32.00 58.47
C ARG A 3 -0.60 32.19 57.01
N LYS A 4 0.66 31.94 56.69
CA LYS A 4 1.22 32.01 55.33
C LYS A 4 2.48 31.15 55.27
N LEU A 5 2.34 29.87 54.97
CA LEU A 5 3.34 29.17 54.15
C LEU A 5 2.76 27.84 53.66
N LEU A 6 2.58 27.77 52.34
CA LEU A 6 2.55 26.55 51.52
C LEU A 6 1.25 25.74 51.49
N LEU A 7 0.17 26.39 51.02
CA LEU A 7 -0.59 25.76 49.95
C LEU A 7 0.32 25.74 48.70
N ALA A 8 0.31 24.63 47.95
CA ALA A 8 1.08 24.35 46.73
C ALA A 8 2.46 23.70 46.93
N VAL A 9 2.46 22.44 47.36
CA VAL A 9 3.28 21.45 46.64
C VAL A 9 2.36 20.28 46.34
N ALA A 10 1.60 20.41 45.25
CA ALA A 10 1.10 19.22 44.58
C ALA A 10 2.35 18.41 44.23
N LEU A 11 2.56 17.29 44.94
CA LEU A 11 3.53 16.28 44.57
C LEU A 11 3.02 15.58 43.30
N ALA A 12 2.90 16.34 42.21
CA ALA A 12 2.99 15.75 40.90
C ALA A 12 4.45 15.37 40.76
N LEU A 13 4.76 14.11 41.06
CA LEU A 13 5.93 13.46 40.50
C LEU A 13 5.71 13.45 38.97
N VAL A 14 5.91 14.60 38.33
CA VAL A 14 6.19 14.64 36.91
C VAL A 14 7.56 14.00 36.83
N LEU A 15 7.58 12.68 36.64
CA LEU A 15 8.81 12.00 36.26
C LEU A 15 9.38 12.81 35.10
N PRO A 16 10.60 13.35 35.18
CA PRO A 16 11.23 13.89 33.98
C PRO A 16 11.17 12.73 32.99
N ALA A 17 10.47 12.92 31.87
CA ALA A 17 10.52 11.96 30.79
C ALA A 17 12.01 11.75 30.53
N VAL A 18 12.52 10.56 30.85
CA VAL A 18 13.89 10.20 30.56
C VAL A 18 13.92 10.17 29.04
N THR A 19 14.25 11.30 28.44
CA THR A 19 14.54 11.40 27.01
C THR A 19 15.88 10.72 26.85
N LEU A 20 15.86 9.38 26.82
CA LEU A 20 16.93 8.64 26.19
C LEU A 20 17.07 9.29 24.82
N ALA A 21 18.21 9.92 24.55
CA ALA A 21 18.54 10.42 23.23
C ALA A 21 18.64 9.20 22.32
N GLN A 22 17.48 8.71 21.89
CA GLN A 22 17.35 7.51 21.12
C GLN A 22 17.81 7.88 19.73
N ALA A 23 18.90 7.27 19.30
CA ALA A 23 19.39 7.42 17.94
C ALA A 23 18.23 7.22 16.97
N ASN A 24 18.09 8.13 16.02
CA ASN A 24 17.01 8.07 15.04
C ASN A 24 17.03 6.70 14.36
N PRO A 25 15.87 6.03 14.24
CA PRO A 25 15.81 4.78 13.49
C PRO A 25 16.24 5.05 12.06
N THR A 26 16.97 4.12 11.44
CA THR A 26 17.29 4.22 10.01
C THR A 26 16.91 2.91 9.33
N ILE A 27 16.34 3.02 8.12
CA ILE A 27 16.01 1.90 7.26
C ILE A 27 17.10 1.78 6.21
N THR A 28 17.76 0.62 6.18
CA THR A 28 18.79 0.27 5.20
C THR A 28 18.15 -0.35 3.96
N SER A 29 17.20 -1.26 4.15
CA SER A 29 16.51 -1.94 3.05
C SER A 29 15.15 -2.46 3.48
N ILE A 30 14.29 -2.72 2.49
CA ILE A 30 13.01 -3.38 2.68
C ILE A 30 12.91 -4.55 1.71
N SER A 31 12.27 -5.64 2.14
CA SER A 31 12.05 -6.81 1.30
C SER A 31 10.68 -7.43 1.60
N PRO A 32 9.81 -7.60 0.60
CA PRO A 32 9.94 -7.11 -0.78
C PRO A 32 9.82 -5.58 -0.87
N SER A 33 10.53 -4.94 -1.81
CA SER A 33 10.40 -3.51 -2.12
C SER A 33 9.30 -3.21 -3.14
N SER A 34 8.77 -4.25 -3.79
CA SER A 34 7.69 -4.15 -4.75
C SER A 34 6.72 -5.32 -4.63
N VAL A 35 5.44 -5.06 -4.89
CA VAL A 35 4.38 -6.07 -4.87
C VAL A 35 3.39 -5.84 -6.00
N SER A 36 2.74 -6.91 -6.45
CA SER A 36 1.71 -6.83 -7.48
C SER A 36 0.40 -6.25 -6.93
N LEU A 37 -0.27 -5.44 -7.74
CA LEU A 37 -1.60 -4.91 -7.46
C LEU A 37 -2.59 -6.06 -7.22
N GLY A 38 -3.42 -5.92 -6.20
CA GLY A 38 -4.40 -6.94 -5.80
C GLY A 38 -3.83 -8.12 -5.03
N SER A 39 -2.55 -8.07 -4.63
CA SER A 39 -1.98 -9.08 -3.73
C SER A 39 -2.72 -9.12 -2.39
N SER A 40 -2.75 -10.30 -1.78
CA SER A 40 -3.21 -10.45 -0.40
C SER A 40 -2.30 -9.70 0.57
N ALA A 41 -2.70 -9.61 1.85
CA ALA A 41 -1.91 -8.97 2.89
C ALA A 41 -0.45 -9.49 2.84
N THR A 42 0.49 -8.59 2.62
CA THR A 42 1.89 -8.92 2.36
C THR A 42 2.75 -8.46 3.53
N THR A 43 3.56 -9.37 4.05
CA THR A 43 4.53 -9.05 5.09
C THR A 43 5.80 -8.50 4.45
N VAL A 44 6.18 -7.30 4.85
CA VAL A 44 7.41 -6.62 4.44
C VAL A 44 8.39 -6.64 5.60
N THR A 45 9.59 -7.16 5.35
CA THR A 45 10.71 -7.10 6.28
C THR A 45 11.46 -5.80 6.07
N ILE A 46 11.60 -5.02 7.14
CA ILE A 46 12.30 -3.74 7.17
C ILE A 46 13.60 -3.96 7.95
N THR A 47 14.72 -3.82 7.24
CA THR A 47 16.07 -3.95 7.80
C THR A 47 16.66 -2.57 8.03
N GLY A 48 17.28 -2.36 9.18
CA GLY A 48 17.73 -1.04 9.59
C GLY A 48 18.58 -1.05 10.85
N THR A 49 18.62 0.07 11.57
CA THR A 49 19.27 0.19 12.87
C THR A 49 18.46 1.08 13.82
N ASN A 50 18.73 0.94 15.12
CA ASN A 50 18.10 1.72 16.20
C ASN A 50 16.58 1.54 16.33
N PHE A 51 16.05 0.39 15.92
CA PHE A 51 14.66 0.02 16.21
C PHE A 51 14.52 -0.39 17.69
N VAL A 52 13.35 -0.18 18.27
CA VAL A 52 13.04 -0.56 19.65
C VAL A 52 11.68 -1.24 19.74
N SER A 53 11.40 -1.86 20.87
CA SER A 53 10.05 -2.39 21.13
C SER A 53 9.02 -1.26 21.06
N GLY A 54 7.99 -1.45 20.24
CA GLY A 54 6.97 -0.43 19.99
C GLY A 54 7.22 0.47 18.78
N SER A 55 8.26 0.22 17.97
CA SER A 55 8.42 0.89 16.66
C SER A 55 7.24 0.59 15.75
N VAL A 56 6.66 1.65 15.16
CA VAL A 56 5.52 1.57 14.23
C VAL A 56 5.99 1.95 12.83
N ALA A 57 5.81 1.05 11.86
CA ALA A 57 6.03 1.33 10.45
C ALA A 57 4.77 1.96 9.87
N ARG A 58 4.97 2.96 9.02
CA ARG A 58 3.94 3.74 8.36
C ARG A 58 4.12 3.64 6.87
N LEU A 59 3.04 3.36 6.17
CA LEU A 59 2.97 3.41 4.72
C LEU A 59 2.19 4.65 4.31
N ASN A 60 2.85 5.62 3.68
CA ASN A 60 2.23 6.89 3.27
C ASN A 60 1.44 7.55 4.43
N ASN A 61 2.08 7.63 5.61
CA ASN A 61 1.51 8.15 6.87
C ASN A 61 0.40 7.31 7.52
N VAL A 62 0.07 6.13 6.99
CA VAL A 62 -0.87 5.18 7.61
C VAL A 62 -0.10 4.18 8.47
N ASP A 63 -0.43 4.07 9.74
CA ASP A 63 0.15 3.07 10.66
C ASP A 63 -0.15 1.65 10.17
N LEU A 64 0.89 0.82 10.04
CA LEU A 64 0.78 -0.59 9.72
C LEU A 64 0.93 -1.43 10.99
N GLN A 65 0.42 -2.67 10.94
CA GLN A 65 0.69 -3.64 11.98
C GLN A 65 2.16 -4.05 11.91
N THR A 66 2.94 -3.62 12.90
CA THR A 66 4.37 -3.94 13.02
C THR A 66 4.68 -4.89 14.14
N THR A 67 5.58 -5.81 13.85
CA THR A 67 6.19 -6.71 14.82
C THR A 67 7.67 -6.38 14.92
N PHE A 68 8.10 -6.02 16.12
CA PHE A 68 9.51 -5.83 16.43
C PHE A 68 10.21 -7.18 16.52
N VAL A 69 11.21 -7.40 15.66
CA VAL A 69 12.02 -8.63 15.69
C VAL A 69 13.32 -8.37 16.44
N SER A 70 14.04 -7.30 16.08
CA SER A 70 15.28 -6.89 16.72
C SER A 70 15.56 -5.39 16.48
N GLY A 71 16.59 -4.86 17.14
CA GLY A 71 17.03 -3.47 16.93
C GLY A 71 17.47 -3.14 15.50
N THR A 72 17.56 -4.14 14.62
CA THR A 72 17.93 -4.01 13.22
C THR A 72 16.91 -4.61 12.25
N SER A 73 15.82 -5.20 12.74
CA SER A 73 14.82 -5.87 11.92
C SER A 73 13.40 -5.68 12.47
N LEU A 74 12.50 -5.26 11.61
CA LEU A 74 11.07 -5.15 11.86
C LEU A 74 10.31 -5.89 10.76
N THR A 75 9.15 -6.44 11.09
CA THR A 75 8.21 -6.93 10.08
C THR A 75 6.94 -6.09 10.13
N ALA A 76 6.48 -5.64 8.96
CA ALA A 76 5.28 -4.83 8.81
C ALA A 76 4.30 -5.53 7.88
N VAL A 77 3.04 -5.63 8.26
CA VAL A 77 1.99 -6.21 7.41
C VAL A 77 1.33 -5.09 6.61
N VAL A 78 1.48 -5.15 5.29
CA VAL A 78 0.76 -4.28 4.35
C VAL A 78 -0.59 -4.94 4.02
N PRO A 79 -1.73 -4.37 4.44
CA PRO A 79 -3.04 -4.98 4.18
C PRO A 79 -3.40 -4.89 2.69
N ALA A 80 -4.19 -5.85 2.20
CA ALA A 80 -4.61 -5.91 0.80
C ALA A 80 -5.34 -4.64 0.32
N ALA A 81 -6.06 -3.95 1.22
CA ALA A 81 -6.72 -2.67 0.93
C ALA A 81 -5.73 -1.57 0.49
N ASN A 82 -4.47 -1.66 0.91
CA ASN A 82 -3.40 -0.75 0.51
C ASN A 82 -2.72 -1.17 -0.81
N LEU A 83 -3.10 -2.31 -1.37
CA LEU A 83 -2.55 -2.91 -2.59
C LEU A 83 -3.57 -2.89 -3.75
N THR A 84 -4.73 -2.26 -3.59
CA THR A 84 -5.74 -2.11 -4.66
C THR A 84 -5.43 -0.97 -5.63
N THR A 85 -4.48 -0.10 -5.29
CA THR A 85 -4.10 1.06 -6.10
C THR A 85 -2.61 0.96 -6.45
N ALA A 86 -2.31 0.98 -7.75
CA ALA A 86 -0.94 0.98 -8.23
C ALA A 86 -0.28 2.33 -7.90
N GLY A 87 0.99 2.29 -7.54
CA GLY A 87 1.75 3.50 -7.24
C GLY A 87 2.93 3.28 -6.31
N THR A 88 3.77 4.31 -6.25
CA THR A 88 4.88 4.37 -5.30
C THR A 88 4.37 4.90 -3.97
N ARG A 89 4.66 4.17 -2.89
CA ARG A 89 4.36 4.53 -1.51
C ARG A 89 5.64 4.61 -0.72
N THR A 90 5.68 5.45 0.30
CA THR A 90 6.86 5.56 1.16
C THR A 90 6.62 4.82 2.47
N ILE A 91 7.62 4.02 2.87
CA ILE A 91 7.67 3.39 4.19
C ILE A 91 8.57 4.24 5.08
N THR A 92 8.06 4.56 6.26
CA THR A 92 8.79 5.22 7.35
C THR A 92 8.59 4.43 8.63
N VAL A 93 9.57 4.44 9.54
CA VAL A 93 9.44 3.84 10.87
C VAL A 93 9.50 4.94 11.89
N VAL A 94 8.58 4.90 12.85
CA VAL A 94 8.51 5.83 13.97
C VAL A 94 8.73 5.04 15.25
N ASN A 95 9.77 5.40 15.99
CA ASN A 95 10.03 4.84 17.30
C ASN A 95 9.14 5.52 18.37
N PRO A 96 8.84 4.82 19.47
CA PRO A 96 8.26 5.46 20.65
C PRO A 96 9.13 6.65 21.07
N GLY A 97 8.49 7.77 21.42
CA GLY A 97 9.19 9.05 21.61
C GLY A 97 9.21 9.97 20.38
N GLY A 98 8.69 9.51 19.23
CA GLY A 98 8.43 10.35 18.06
C GLY A 98 9.59 10.46 17.07
N ALA A 99 10.67 9.69 17.25
CA ALA A 99 11.79 9.67 16.31
C ALA A 99 11.41 8.90 15.03
N ALA A 100 11.35 9.60 13.90
CA ALA A 100 11.09 9.02 12.58
C ALA A 100 12.38 8.66 11.84
N SER A 101 12.30 7.65 10.97
CA SER A 101 13.39 7.20 10.10
C SER A 101 13.42 7.92 8.75
N ASN A 102 14.42 7.61 7.93
CA ASN A 102 14.37 7.89 6.49
C ASN A 102 13.18 7.19 5.82
N SER A 103 12.74 7.75 4.69
CA SER A 103 11.69 7.18 3.85
C SER A 103 12.29 6.24 2.81
N VAL A 104 11.68 5.07 2.63
CA VAL A 104 12.04 4.11 1.58
C VAL A 104 10.86 3.88 0.65
N ASN A 105 11.12 3.85 -0.66
CA ASN A 105 10.08 3.64 -1.65
C ASN A 105 9.67 2.16 -1.71
N PHE A 106 8.37 1.93 -1.67
CA PHE A 106 7.69 0.66 -1.86
C PHE A 106 6.74 0.79 -3.06
N THR A 107 6.93 -0.02 -4.09
CA THR A 107 6.17 0.11 -5.33
C THR A 107 5.11 -0.96 -5.47
N VAL A 108 3.86 -0.52 -5.66
CA VAL A 108 2.77 -1.42 -6.06
C VAL A 108 2.70 -1.39 -7.57
N THR A 109 3.24 -2.43 -8.22
CA THR A 109 3.21 -2.56 -9.68
C THR A 109 1.91 -3.21 -10.10
N THR A 110 1.30 -2.71 -11.18
CA THR A 110 0.31 -3.52 -11.89
C THR A 110 1.02 -4.79 -12.37
N LEU A 111 0.33 -5.92 -12.36
CA LEU A 111 0.80 -7.06 -13.14
C LEU A 111 1.05 -6.54 -14.57
N PRO A 112 2.14 -6.94 -15.24
CA PRO A 112 2.22 -6.72 -16.67
C PRO A 112 0.92 -7.28 -17.24
N ASP A 113 0.20 -6.46 -18.01
CA ASP A 113 -0.96 -6.93 -18.76
C ASP A 113 -0.50 -8.16 -19.53
N THR A 114 -0.88 -9.35 -19.07
CA THR A 114 -0.58 -10.59 -19.78
C THR A 114 -1.53 -10.70 -20.96
N GLY A 115 -1.72 -9.63 -21.74
CA GLY A 115 -2.50 -9.55 -22.98
C GLY A 115 -3.90 -10.16 -22.96
N LEU A 116 -4.44 -10.50 -21.79
CA LEU A 116 -5.70 -11.19 -21.60
C LEU A 116 -6.55 -10.32 -20.68
N ALA A 117 -6.79 -9.08 -21.13
CA ALA A 117 -8.03 -8.41 -20.79
C ALA A 117 -9.17 -9.43 -20.95
N PRO A 118 -10.11 -9.55 -20.00
CA PRO A 118 -11.30 -10.34 -20.22
C PRO A 118 -11.98 -9.85 -21.50
N GLN A 119 -11.99 -10.72 -22.50
CA GLN A 119 -12.85 -10.60 -23.67
C GLN A 119 -14.29 -10.57 -23.17
N GLY A 120 -14.91 -9.39 -23.14
CA GLY A 120 -16.35 -9.21 -22.95
C GLY A 120 -16.65 -7.77 -22.51
N LEU A 121 -17.27 -6.91 -23.33
CA LEU A 121 -18.48 -7.19 -24.11
C LEU A 121 -18.45 -6.48 -25.47
N ASN A 122 -18.52 -7.26 -26.55
CA ASN A 122 -19.16 -6.77 -27.77
C ASN A 122 -20.69 -6.71 -27.53
N THR A 123 -21.18 -5.77 -26.70
CA THR A 123 -22.64 -5.57 -26.53
C THR A 123 -23.26 -4.65 -27.57
N LEU A 124 -22.54 -4.31 -28.65
CA LEU A 124 -23.09 -3.58 -29.80
C LEU A 124 -22.82 -4.23 -31.17
N ALA A 125 -22.27 -5.46 -31.23
CA ALA A 125 -21.89 -6.09 -32.50
C ALA A 125 -22.56 -7.44 -32.82
N ILE A 126 -23.73 -7.74 -32.25
CA ILE A 126 -24.56 -8.89 -32.67
C ILE A 126 -26.03 -8.54 -32.97
N ALA A 127 -26.36 -7.25 -33.06
CA ALA A 127 -27.65 -6.81 -33.57
C ALA A 127 -27.40 -5.75 -34.66
N GLY A 128 -27.15 -6.17 -35.91
CA GLY A 128 -27.15 -5.20 -37.02
C GLY A 128 -26.47 -5.53 -38.35
N SER A 129 -25.72 -6.63 -38.51
CA SER A 129 -25.04 -6.90 -39.80
C SER A 129 -25.20 -8.33 -40.30
N ILE A 130 -26.46 -8.78 -40.44
CA ILE A 130 -26.80 -9.93 -41.32
C ILE A 130 -27.10 -9.44 -42.76
N ALA A 131 -26.67 -8.23 -43.13
CA ALA A 131 -27.03 -7.63 -44.42
C ALA A 131 -25.80 -7.10 -45.15
N LEU A 132 -24.96 -7.99 -45.68
CA LEU A 132 -24.20 -7.68 -46.91
C LEU A 132 -23.85 -8.95 -47.70
N ALA A 133 -23.55 -10.07 -47.02
CA ALA A 133 -23.25 -11.34 -47.69
C ALA A 133 -24.49 -12.01 -48.32
N SER A 134 -25.67 -11.85 -47.73
CA SER A 134 -26.92 -12.39 -48.28
C SER A 134 -27.48 -11.58 -49.46
N LEU A 135 -27.07 -10.31 -49.64
CA LEU A 135 -27.53 -9.48 -50.76
C LEU A 135 -26.85 -9.90 -52.08
N LEU A 136 -25.58 -10.30 -52.03
CA LEU A 136 -24.85 -10.83 -53.20
C LEU A 136 -25.40 -12.19 -53.65
N LEU A 137 -25.85 -13.04 -52.72
CA LEU A 137 -26.47 -14.31 -53.06
C LEU A 137 -27.91 -14.13 -53.60
N PHE A 138 -28.66 -13.13 -53.11
CA PHE A 138 -30.01 -12.83 -53.63
C PHE A 138 -29.98 -12.21 -55.03
N LEU A 139 -28.97 -11.38 -55.35
CA LEU A 139 -28.82 -10.78 -56.68
C LEU A 139 -28.35 -11.81 -57.72
N ALA A 140 -27.49 -12.75 -57.32
CA ALA A 140 -27.09 -13.88 -58.16
C ALA A 140 -28.26 -14.85 -58.44
N TYR A 141 -29.13 -15.08 -57.45
CA TYR A 141 -30.32 -15.92 -57.63
C TYR A 141 -31.34 -15.28 -58.57
N LYS A 142 -31.62 -13.96 -58.46
CA LYS A 142 -32.57 -13.28 -59.35
C LYS A 142 -32.08 -13.17 -60.80
N LEU A 143 -30.77 -13.12 -61.05
CA LEU A 143 -30.22 -13.03 -62.40
C LEU A 143 -30.26 -14.38 -63.15
N ASN A 144 -30.31 -15.51 -62.45
CA ASN A 144 -30.36 -16.85 -63.05
C ASN A 144 -31.78 -17.30 -63.45
N TRP A 145 -32.81 -16.52 -63.10
CA TRP A 145 -34.22 -16.79 -63.46
C TRP A 145 -34.73 -15.94 -64.64
N ALA A 146 -33.85 -15.20 -65.32
CA ALA A 146 -34.20 -14.34 -66.47
C ALA A 146 -33.54 -14.78 -67.80
N ARG A 147 -33.07 -16.03 -67.89
CA ARG A 147 -32.63 -16.68 -69.14
C ARG A 147 -33.49 -17.91 -69.41
#